data_AF-A0A7X0KY76-F1
#
_entry.id   AF-A0A7X0KY76-F1
#
_cell.length_a   1.000
_cell.length_b   1.000
_cell.length_c   1.000
_cell.angle_alpha   90.00
_cell.angle_beta   90.00
_cell.angle_gamma   90.00
#
_symmetry.space_group_name_H-M   'P 1'
#
loop_
_entity.id
_entity.type
_entity.pdbx_description
1 polymer ?
#
loop_
_entity_poly.entity_id
_entity_poly.type
_entity_poly.pdbx_seq_one_letter_code
_entity_poly.pdbx_strand_id
1 'polypeptide(L)'
;MEDILSALADPVRWRLVALLAERPRPVGVLAQLAGARQPQTTKHLQTLERAGVVTSQRAGQRRVYALRPGPLRDLAAALGGLADHADRAGGARETFDRYGAGLVAERLAAREAGWADGRTFTFARSLPRGTEQVWRHLTEPSLLADWWAPQDLRVSALVFEARPGGRVVLEYRDAEDAGGADAVAGRAEGVVEEVRPGERLSYRSSPVLPDGERAFTAHVDLVLRPEGAGTGLDARVRLTGSTVESADFVAGIEIGFGQSLDKLAAVLAADSAHGAGHDNEHDAATDSEHDDSRSTK
;
A
#
# COMPACT_ATOMS: atom_id res chain seq x y z
N MET A 1 18.00 -3.74 -19.13
CA MET A 1 16.93 -4.76 -19.01
C MET A 1 15.85 -4.52 -20.06
N GLU A 2 15.32 -3.30 -20.17
CA GLU A 2 14.27 -2.91 -21.14
C GLU A 2 14.64 -3.24 -22.60
N ASP A 3 15.87 -2.97 -23.03
CA ASP A 3 16.34 -3.29 -24.39
C ASP A 3 16.26 -4.79 -24.72
N ILE A 4 16.53 -5.66 -23.73
CA ILE A 4 16.46 -7.11 -23.90
C ILE A 4 14.99 -7.54 -24.01
N LEU A 5 14.13 -7.05 -23.12
CA LEU A 5 12.69 -7.34 -23.16
C LEU A 5 12.07 -6.90 -24.49
N SER A 6 12.36 -5.68 -24.93
CA SER A 6 11.93 -5.15 -26.23
C SER A 6 12.49 -5.95 -27.42
N ALA A 7 13.76 -6.37 -27.34
CA ALA A 7 14.36 -7.23 -28.36
C ALA A 7 13.77 -8.65 -28.37
N LEU A 8 13.31 -9.19 -27.25
CA LEU A 8 12.75 -10.55 -27.17
C LEU A 8 11.24 -10.61 -27.44
N ALA A 9 10.51 -9.50 -27.29
CA ALA A 9 9.06 -9.43 -27.52
C ALA A 9 8.61 -9.69 -28.98
N ASP A 10 9.54 -9.72 -29.93
CA ASP A 10 9.27 -10.02 -31.34
C ASP A 10 9.36 -11.54 -31.60
N PRO A 11 8.30 -12.16 -32.15
CA PRO A 11 8.27 -13.61 -32.37
C PRO A 11 9.39 -14.16 -33.26
N VAL A 12 9.83 -13.38 -34.27
CA VAL A 12 10.92 -13.79 -35.16
C VAL A 12 12.24 -13.73 -34.42
N ARG A 13 12.48 -12.68 -33.61
CA ARG A 13 13.68 -12.58 -32.77
C ARG A 13 13.73 -13.69 -31.73
N TRP A 14 12.61 -14.03 -31.10
CA TRP A 14 12.51 -15.17 -30.18
C TRP A 14 12.88 -16.49 -30.87
N ARG A 15 12.36 -16.74 -32.08
CA ARG A 15 12.69 -17.94 -32.85
C ARG A 15 14.17 -18.00 -33.23
N LEU A 16 14.77 -16.87 -33.61
CA LEU A 16 16.21 -16.79 -33.90
C LEU A 16 17.06 -17.11 -32.66
N VAL A 17 16.68 -16.61 -31.49
CA VAL A 17 17.33 -16.93 -30.21
C VAL A 17 17.23 -18.43 -29.91
N ALA A 18 16.06 -19.04 -30.08
CA ALA A 18 15.88 -20.49 -29.90
C ALA A 18 16.78 -21.32 -30.85
N LEU A 19 16.85 -20.94 -32.13
CA LEU A 19 17.72 -21.59 -33.11
C LEU A 19 19.22 -21.45 -32.79
N LEU A 20 19.60 -20.34 -32.16
CA LEU A 20 20.97 -20.05 -31.73
C LEU A 20 21.33 -20.69 -30.38
N ALA A 21 20.33 -21.05 -29.57
CA ALA A 21 20.53 -21.83 -28.35
C ALA A 21 20.99 -23.26 -28.66
N GLU A 22 20.56 -23.83 -29.79
CA GLU A 22 21.01 -25.15 -30.23
C GLU A 22 22.46 -25.16 -30.68
N ARG A 23 22.86 -24.17 -31.49
CA ARG A 23 24.22 -24.00 -32.01
C ARG A 23 24.41 -22.66 -32.72
N PRO A 24 25.65 -22.16 -32.85
CA PRO A 24 25.97 -21.03 -33.71
C PRO A 24 25.60 -21.29 -35.17
N ARG A 25 25.03 -20.29 -35.86
CA ARG A 25 24.56 -20.43 -37.25
C ARG A 25 24.87 -19.17 -38.08
N PRO A 26 25.13 -19.31 -39.40
CA PRO A 26 25.25 -18.16 -40.29
C PRO A 26 23.88 -17.56 -40.62
N VAL A 27 23.87 -16.26 -40.95
CA VAL A 27 22.63 -15.51 -41.22
C VAL A 27 21.72 -16.14 -42.28
N GLY A 28 22.29 -16.72 -43.35
CA GLY A 28 21.50 -17.35 -44.41
C GLY A 28 20.72 -18.58 -43.93
N VAL A 29 21.34 -19.39 -43.05
CA VAL A 29 20.69 -20.56 -42.45
C VAL A 29 19.60 -20.11 -41.47
N LEU A 30 19.87 -19.07 -40.68
CA LEU A 30 18.88 -18.49 -39.77
C LEU A 30 17.66 -17.93 -40.53
N ALA A 31 17.88 -17.24 -41.64
CA ALA A 31 16.81 -16.71 -42.48
C ALA A 31 15.91 -17.83 -43.02
N GLN A 32 16.53 -18.91 -43.52
CA GLN A 32 15.81 -20.08 -44.01
C GLN A 32 14.97 -20.76 -42.91
N LEU A 33 15.56 -21.00 -41.73
CA LEU A 33 14.89 -21.70 -40.61
C LEU A 33 13.83 -20.86 -39.90
N ALA A 34 14.00 -19.54 -39.91
CA ALA A 34 13.02 -18.59 -39.41
C ALA A 34 11.90 -18.31 -40.42
N GLY A 35 12.01 -18.79 -41.67
CA GLY A 35 11.05 -18.50 -42.74
C GLY A 35 11.02 -17.03 -43.15
N ALA A 36 12.11 -16.30 -42.92
CA ALA A 36 12.19 -14.85 -43.10
C ALA A 36 13.15 -14.49 -44.24
N ARG A 37 12.94 -13.32 -44.86
CA ARG A 37 13.89 -12.81 -45.85
C ARG A 37 15.20 -12.40 -45.17
N GLN A 38 16.32 -12.60 -45.87
CA GLN A 38 17.65 -12.34 -45.31
C GLN A 38 17.86 -10.87 -44.85
N PRO A 39 17.37 -9.81 -45.54
CA PRO A 39 17.49 -8.45 -45.04
C PRO A 39 16.77 -8.22 -43.70
N GLN A 40 15.57 -8.79 -43.54
CA GLN A 40 14.82 -8.72 -42.28
C GLN A 40 15.55 -9.48 -41.17
N THR A 41 16.03 -10.69 -41.46
CA THR A 41 16.80 -11.51 -40.51
C THR A 41 18.05 -10.78 -40.02
N THR A 42 18.78 -10.10 -40.92
CA THR A 42 19.93 -9.27 -40.53
C THR A 42 19.53 -8.15 -39.58
N LYS A 43 18.42 -7.43 -39.87
CA LYS A 43 17.92 -6.37 -38.99
C LYS A 43 17.56 -6.92 -37.60
N HIS A 44 16.90 -8.08 -37.54
CA HIS A 44 16.58 -8.77 -36.29
C HIS A 44 17.83 -9.14 -35.50
N LEU A 45 18.84 -9.71 -36.16
CA LEU A 45 20.10 -10.09 -35.52
C LEU A 45 20.90 -8.89 -35.04
N GLN A 46 20.90 -7.77 -35.77
CA GLN A 46 21.51 -6.51 -35.33
C GLN A 46 20.81 -5.95 -34.08
N THR A 47 19.48 -6.03 -34.01
CA THR A 47 18.74 -5.65 -32.80
C THR A 47 19.11 -6.54 -31.61
N LEU A 48 19.16 -7.86 -31.81
CA LEU A 48 19.56 -8.80 -30.77
C LEU A 48 21.02 -8.59 -30.33
N GLU A 49 21.92 -8.25 -31.24
CA GLU A 49 23.33 -7.97 -30.95
C GLU A 49 23.49 -6.67 -30.16
N ARG A 50 22.74 -5.61 -30.53
CA ARG A 50 22.69 -4.35 -29.77
C ARG A 50 22.14 -4.54 -28.35
N ALA A 51 21.13 -5.40 -28.19
CA ALA A 51 20.61 -5.78 -26.88
C ALA A 51 21.53 -6.75 -26.11
N GLY A 52 22.67 -7.16 -26.69
CA GLY A 52 23.64 -8.05 -26.07
C GLY A 52 23.20 -9.53 -26.01
N VAL A 53 22.05 -9.89 -26.58
CA VAL A 53 21.50 -11.25 -26.54
C VAL A 53 22.31 -12.21 -27.42
N VAL A 54 22.86 -11.71 -28.53
CA VAL A 54 23.71 -12.50 -29.42
C VAL A 54 25.06 -11.82 -29.63
N THR A 55 26.04 -12.59 -30.07
CA THR A 55 27.32 -12.11 -30.59
C THR A 55 27.50 -12.63 -32.00
N SER A 56 28.41 -12.03 -32.76
CA SER A 56 28.74 -12.50 -34.09
C SER A 56 30.22 -12.39 -34.41
N GLN A 57 30.66 -13.26 -35.31
CA GLN A 57 32.03 -13.29 -35.82
C GLN A 57 32.04 -13.54 -37.32
N ARG A 58 33.09 -13.05 -38.00
CA ARG A 58 33.30 -13.31 -39.42
C ARG A 58 34.03 -14.64 -39.59
N ALA A 59 33.47 -15.55 -40.38
CA ALA A 59 34.06 -16.82 -40.76
C ALA A 59 34.13 -16.89 -42.30
N GLY A 60 35.29 -16.52 -42.85
CA GLY A 60 35.49 -16.33 -44.29
C GLY A 60 34.58 -15.23 -44.85
N GLN A 61 33.69 -15.62 -45.78
CA GLN A 61 32.71 -14.71 -46.39
C GLN A 61 31.37 -14.65 -45.64
N ARG A 62 31.19 -15.40 -44.54
CA ARG A 62 29.93 -15.49 -43.81
C ARG A 62 30.05 -14.87 -42.41
N ARG A 63 28.96 -14.29 -41.91
CA ARG A 63 28.83 -13.86 -40.50
C ARG A 63 28.05 -14.92 -39.73
N VAL A 64 28.68 -15.48 -38.71
CA VAL A 64 28.12 -16.52 -37.83
C VAL A 64 27.69 -15.85 -36.54
N TYR A 65 26.46 -16.10 -36.11
CA TYR A 65 25.91 -15.61 -34.86
C TYR A 65 25.90 -16.72 -33.83
N ALA A 66 26.07 -16.37 -32.57
CA ALA A 66 25.98 -17.25 -31.41
C ALA A 66 25.18 -16.57 -30.29
N LEU A 67 24.43 -17.37 -29.52
CA LEU A 67 23.72 -16.87 -28.35
C LEU A 67 24.71 -16.49 -27.24
N ARG A 68 24.42 -15.40 -26.51
CA ARG A 68 25.08 -15.07 -25.24
C ARG A 68 24.15 -15.47 -24.10
N PRO A 69 24.45 -16.54 -23.33
CA PRO A 69 23.55 -17.02 -22.29
C PRO A 69 23.40 -16.06 -21.09
N GLY A 70 24.44 -15.28 -20.76
CA GLY A 70 24.48 -14.41 -19.58
C GLY A 70 23.26 -13.48 -19.45
N PRO A 71 22.99 -12.61 -20.44
CA PRO A 71 21.84 -11.71 -20.38
C PRO A 71 20.47 -12.40 -20.20
N LEU A 72 20.32 -13.63 -20.72
CA LEU A 72 19.09 -14.41 -20.50
C LEU A 72 19.00 -14.98 -19.08
N ARG A 73 20.13 -15.35 -18.48
CA ARG A 73 20.19 -15.78 -17.07
C ARG A 73 19.87 -14.63 -16.13
N ASP A 74 20.40 -13.43 -16.40
CA ASP A 74 20.14 -12.24 -15.61
C ASP A 74 18.64 -11.86 -15.66
N LEU A 75 18.05 -11.92 -16.87
CA LEU A 75 16.62 -11.69 -17.04
C LEU A 75 15.77 -12.75 -16.30
N ALA A 76 16.13 -14.03 -16.41
CA ALA A 76 15.42 -15.10 -15.71
C ALA A 76 15.48 -14.93 -14.18
N ALA A 77 16.63 -14.52 -13.63
CA ALA A 77 16.77 -14.24 -12.21
C ALA A 77 15.92 -13.04 -11.78
N ALA A 78 15.87 -11.97 -12.57
CA ALA A 78 15.03 -10.80 -12.28
C ALA A 78 13.54 -11.15 -12.30
N LEU A 79 13.08 -11.92 -13.29
CA LEU A 79 11.69 -12.41 -13.37
C LEU A 79 11.36 -13.36 -12.21
N GLY A 80 12.29 -14.24 -11.84
CA GLY A 80 12.17 -15.09 -10.66
C GLY A 80 12.00 -14.28 -9.37
N GLY A 81 12.85 -13.27 -9.15
CA GLY A 81 12.73 -12.39 -7.99
C GLY A 81 11.40 -11.64 -7.89
N LEU A 82 10.83 -11.23 -9.03
CA LEU A 82 9.49 -10.63 -9.06
C LEU A 82 8.39 -11.64 -8.69
N ALA A 83 8.45 -12.86 -9.23
CA ALA A 83 7.50 -13.93 -8.91
C ALA A 83 7.61 -14.33 -7.43
N ASP A 84 8.82 -14.61 -6.96
CA ASP A 84 9.10 -14.96 -5.57
C ASP A 84 8.58 -13.88 -4.61
N HIS A 85 8.78 -12.59 -4.95
CA HIS A 85 8.29 -11.48 -4.14
C HIS A 85 6.75 -11.48 -4.03
N ALA A 86 6.06 -11.76 -5.13
CA ALA A 86 4.60 -11.82 -5.18
C ALA A 86 4.03 -13.02 -4.39
N ASP A 87 4.76 -14.15 -4.39
CA ASP A 87 4.38 -15.41 -3.73
C ASP A 87 4.80 -15.49 -2.26
N ARG A 88 5.47 -14.48 -1.71
CA ARG A 88 5.88 -14.48 -0.29
C ARG A 88 4.66 -14.68 0.61
N ALA A 89 4.81 -15.54 1.61
CA ALA A 89 3.83 -15.69 2.68
C ALA A 89 3.59 -14.34 3.37
N GLY A 90 2.32 -13.99 3.57
CA GLY A 90 1.89 -12.66 4.02
C GLY A 90 2.04 -11.56 2.96
N GLY A 91 2.35 -11.92 1.71
CA GLY A 91 2.49 -10.99 0.59
C GLY A 91 1.16 -10.51 0.02
N ALA A 92 1.25 -9.68 -1.03
CA ALA A 92 0.08 -9.06 -1.66
C ALA A 92 -0.89 -10.10 -2.24
N ARG A 93 -0.39 -11.21 -2.81
CA ARG A 93 -1.24 -12.25 -3.40
C ARG A 93 -2.08 -12.98 -2.35
N GLU A 94 -1.46 -13.40 -1.25
CA GLU A 94 -2.19 -14.07 -0.16
C GLU A 94 -3.21 -13.14 0.49
N THR A 95 -2.86 -11.85 0.66
CA THR A 95 -3.80 -10.83 1.14
C THR A 95 -4.99 -10.69 0.21
N PHE A 96 -4.76 -10.63 -1.10
CA PHE A 96 -5.82 -10.59 -2.11
C PHE A 96 -6.71 -11.84 -2.07
N ASP A 97 -6.13 -13.03 -2.02
CA ASP A 97 -6.88 -14.29 -1.99
C ASP A 97 -7.69 -14.44 -0.69
N ARG A 98 -7.12 -14.05 0.46
CA ARG A 98 -7.81 -14.05 1.75
C ARG A 98 -8.98 -13.07 1.75
N TYR A 99 -8.79 -11.88 1.18
CA TYR A 99 -9.85 -10.89 1.02
C TYR A 99 -10.98 -11.43 0.12
N GLY A 100 -10.64 -12.03 -1.02
CA GLY A 100 -11.62 -12.65 -1.93
C GLY A 100 -12.40 -13.80 -1.27
N ALA A 101 -11.72 -14.68 -0.53
CA ALA A 101 -12.38 -15.76 0.20
C ALA A 101 -13.30 -15.24 1.32
N GLY A 102 -12.88 -14.19 2.05
CA GLY A 102 -13.70 -13.53 3.07
C GLY A 102 -14.98 -12.93 2.49
N LEU A 103 -14.88 -12.20 1.37
CA LEU A 103 -16.06 -11.66 0.67
C LEU A 103 -17.06 -12.75 0.27
N VAL A 104 -16.58 -13.85 -0.31
CA VAL A 104 -17.46 -14.96 -0.72
C VAL A 104 -18.11 -15.62 0.49
N ALA A 105 -17.37 -15.84 1.58
CA ALA A 105 -17.91 -16.42 2.81
C ALA A 105 -19.03 -15.55 3.40
N GLU A 106 -18.82 -14.25 3.51
CA GLU A 106 -19.82 -13.34 4.09
C GLU A 106 -21.05 -13.21 3.20
N ARG A 107 -20.90 -13.16 1.87
CA ARG A 107 -22.03 -13.17 0.93
C ARG A 107 -22.87 -14.45 1.04
N LEU A 108 -22.25 -15.61 1.26
CA LEU A 108 -22.97 -16.88 1.42
C LEU A 108 -23.68 -17.00 2.77
N ALA A 109 -23.14 -16.36 3.81
CA ALA A 109 -23.70 -16.32 5.16
C ALA A 109 -24.83 -15.29 5.31
N ALA A 110 -24.76 -14.17 4.58
CA ALA A 110 -25.75 -13.10 4.57
C ALA A 110 -27.05 -13.52 3.87
N ARG A 111 -27.86 -14.34 4.55
CA ARG A 111 -29.14 -14.84 4.01
C ARG A 111 -30.35 -14.06 4.49
N GLU A 112 -30.23 -13.36 5.61
CA GLU A 112 -31.28 -12.58 6.23
C GLU A 112 -30.70 -11.36 6.97
N ALA A 113 -31.54 -10.37 7.26
CA ALA A 113 -31.14 -9.24 8.08
C ALA A 113 -30.78 -9.70 9.50
N GLY A 114 -29.76 -9.07 10.10
CA GLY A 114 -29.26 -9.40 11.42
C GLY A 114 -28.21 -10.52 11.44
N TRP A 115 -27.82 -11.08 10.29
CA TRP A 115 -26.89 -12.22 10.21
C TRP A 115 -25.51 -11.97 10.84
N ALA A 116 -25.09 -10.71 10.94
CA ALA A 116 -23.83 -10.29 11.55
C ALA A 116 -24.02 -9.61 12.92
N ASP A 117 -25.24 -9.56 13.45
CA ASP A 117 -25.51 -8.86 14.71
C ASP A 117 -24.82 -9.55 15.90
N GLY A 118 -24.22 -8.75 16.77
CA GLY A 118 -23.43 -9.23 17.91
C GLY A 118 -22.00 -9.65 17.55
N ARG A 119 -21.64 -9.78 16.27
CA ARG A 119 -20.25 -10.01 15.87
C ARG A 119 -19.37 -8.88 16.37
N THR A 120 -18.19 -9.25 16.84
CA THR A 120 -17.24 -8.33 17.46
C THR A 120 -15.86 -8.55 16.90
N PHE A 121 -15.22 -7.46 16.47
CA PHE A 121 -13.83 -7.40 16.04
C PHE A 121 -13.02 -6.67 17.10
N THR A 122 -11.84 -7.17 17.42
CA THR A 122 -10.96 -6.60 18.45
C THR A 122 -9.56 -6.40 17.92
N PHE A 123 -8.99 -5.25 18.22
CA PHE A 123 -7.66 -4.85 17.78
C PHE A 123 -6.91 -4.28 18.98
N ALA A 124 -5.61 -4.56 19.03
CA ALA A 124 -4.71 -3.97 20.02
C ALA A 124 -3.50 -3.37 19.29
N ARG A 125 -3.04 -2.20 19.73
CA ARG A 125 -1.81 -1.54 19.25
C ARG A 125 -1.05 -0.94 20.41
N SER A 126 0.27 -1.12 20.44
CA SER A 126 1.15 -0.33 21.29
C SER A 126 1.68 0.86 20.49
N LEU A 127 1.46 2.07 21.00
CA LEU A 127 1.76 3.32 20.31
C LEU A 127 2.92 4.02 21.02
N PRO A 128 3.89 4.61 20.28
CA PRO A 128 5.12 5.18 20.85
C PRO A 128 4.92 6.58 21.47
N ARG A 129 3.68 6.91 21.85
CA ARG A 129 3.29 8.24 22.31
C ARG A 129 2.50 8.23 23.60
N GLY A 130 2.67 9.29 24.37
CA GLY A 130 1.87 9.56 25.54
C GLY A 130 0.39 9.70 25.19
N THR A 131 -0.45 9.39 26.17
CA THR A 131 -1.89 9.23 25.96
C THR A 131 -2.58 10.51 25.50
N GLU A 132 -2.07 11.68 25.89
CA GLU A 132 -2.55 12.98 25.40
C GLU A 132 -2.36 13.13 23.89
N GLN A 133 -1.17 12.83 23.36
CA GLN A 133 -0.92 12.93 21.91
C GLN A 133 -1.78 11.91 21.15
N VAL A 134 -1.88 10.67 21.64
CA VAL A 134 -2.76 9.66 21.02
C VAL A 134 -4.21 10.15 21.02
N TRP A 135 -4.67 10.70 22.14
CA TRP A 135 -6.02 11.23 22.26
C TRP A 135 -6.33 12.31 21.22
N ARG A 136 -5.40 13.24 20.98
CA ARG A 136 -5.53 14.25 19.92
C ARG A 136 -5.75 13.61 18.55
N HIS A 137 -4.99 12.58 18.19
CA HIS A 137 -5.19 11.84 16.93
C HIS A 137 -6.52 11.08 16.84
N LEU A 138 -7.19 10.81 17.96
CA LEU A 138 -8.52 10.18 17.99
C LEU A 138 -9.67 11.20 17.96
N THR A 139 -9.42 12.47 18.30
CA THR A 139 -10.50 13.47 18.48
C THR A 139 -10.40 14.71 17.60
N GLU A 140 -9.20 15.07 17.12
CA GLU A 140 -8.98 16.25 16.29
C GLU A 140 -9.14 15.89 14.80
N PRO A 141 -10.13 16.45 14.07
CA PRO A 141 -10.41 16.03 12.69
C PRO A 141 -9.21 16.15 11.73
N SER A 142 -8.35 17.15 11.91
CA SER A 142 -7.15 17.32 11.07
C SER A 142 -6.17 16.16 11.20
N LEU A 143 -5.91 15.70 12.42
CA LEU A 143 -5.00 14.58 12.69
C LEU A 143 -5.65 13.23 12.38
N LEU A 144 -6.97 13.17 12.53
CA LEU A 144 -7.79 12.00 12.30
C LEU A 144 -7.84 11.61 10.82
N ALA A 145 -7.91 12.62 9.94
CA ALA A 145 -7.98 12.43 8.49
C ALA A 145 -6.73 11.76 7.90
N ASP A 146 -5.58 11.88 8.56
CA ASP A 146 -4.29 11.35 8.08
C ASP A 146 -4.21 9.83 8.12
N TRP A 147 -5.03 9.17 8.94
CA TRP A 147 -4.92 7.72 9.18
C TRP A 147 -6.23 6.94 9.10
N TRP A 148 -7.42 7.57 9.26
CA TRP A 148 -8.67 6.82 9.39
C TRP A 148 -9.01 6.01 8.13
N ALA A 149 -8.69 6.49 6.94
CA ALA A 149 -8.91 5.71 5.71
C ALA A 149 -7.90 4.55 5.59
N PRO A 150 -8.33 3.34 5.16
CA PRO A 150 -7.45 2.20 4.91
C PRO A 150 -6.42 2.51 3.80
N GLN A 151 -5.51 1.57 3.52
CA GLN A 151 -4.31 1.88 2.74
C GLN A 151 -4.58 2.39 1.31
N ASP A 152 -5.59 1.84 0.63
CA ASP A 152 -5.92 2.19 -0.77
C ASP A 152 -6.98 3.30 -0.90
N LEU A 153 -7.40 3.88 0.24
CA LEU A 153 -8.39 4.95 0.28
C LEU A 153 -7.82 6.19 0.96
N ARG A 154 -8.42 7.34 0.63
CA ARG A 154 -8.17 8.62 1.30
C ARG A 154 -9.45 9.21 1.84
N VAL A 155 -9.36 9.94 2.95
CA VAL A 155 -10.47 10.72 3.48
C VAL A 155 -10.73 11.90 2.55
N SER A 156 -11.96 12.05 2.05
CA SER A 156 -12.40 13.19 1.24
C SER A 156 -13.23 14.20 2.03
N ALA A 157 -13.96 13.73 3.05
CA ALA A 157 -14.67 14.58 3.98
C ALA A 157 -14.72 13.93 5.37
N LEU A 158 -14.52 14.73 6.42
CA LEU A 158 -14.56 14.27 7.80
C LEU A 158 -15.20 15.32 8.70
N VAL A 159 -16.20 14.89 9.46
CA VAL A 159 -16.75 15.60 10.61
C VAL A 159 -16.64 14.66 11.80
N PHE A 160 -15.94 15.10 12.83
CA PHE A 160 -15.86 14.37 14.10
C PHE A 160 -15.98 15.36 15.26
N GLU A 161 -17.14 15.38 15.90
CA GLU A 161 -17.38 16.23 17.06
C GLU A 161 -17.18 15.41 18.33
N ALA A 162 -16.00 15.51 18.95
CA ALA A 162 -15.58 14.73 20.12
C ALA A 162 -16.29 15.14 21.43
N ARG A 163 -17.62 15.02 21.45
CA ARG A 163 -18.51 15.24 22.59
C ARG A 163 -19.71 14.30 22.50
N PRO A 164 -20.32 13.87 23.61
CA PRO A 164 -21.55 13.07 23.55
C PRO A 164 -22.63 13.73 22.69
N GLY A 165 -23.24 12.94 21.80
CA GLY A 165 -24.21 13.41 20.79
C GLY A 165 -23.60 14.15 19.61
N GLY A 166 -22.27 14.29 19.55
CA GLY A 166 -21.56 14.92 18.44
C GLY A 166 -21.63 14.09 17.16
N ARG A 167 -21.61 14.75 16.01
CA ARG A 167 -21.70 14.09 14.70
C ARG A 167 -20.40 13.38 14.32
N VAL A 168 -20.56 12.22 13.70
CA VAL A 168 -19.50 11.50 12.97
C VAL A 168 -19.94 11.37 11.52
N VAL A 169 -19.19 11.97 10.60
CA VAL A 169 -19.40 11.82 9.16
C VAL A 169 -18.07 11.56 8.53
N LEU A 170 -17.99 10.53 7.70
CA LEU A 170 -16.76 10.15 7.06
C LEU A 170 -17.04 9.73 5.62
N GLU A 171 -16.26 10.27 4.72
CA GLU A 171 -16.32 9.98 3.30
C GLU A 171 -14.93 9.60 2.79
N TYR A 172 -14.87 8.54 2.00
CA TYR A 172 -13.63 8.04 1.42
C TYR A 172 -13.71 8.04 -0.10
N ARG A 173 -12.56 8.28 -0.73
CA ARG A 173 -12.33 8.12 -2.17
C ARG A 173 -11.15 7.21 -2.40
N ASP A 174 -11.04 6.73 -3.62
CA ASP A 174 -9.83 6.07 -4.09
C ASP A 174 -8.62 7.00 -3.85
N ALA A 175 -7.52 6.43 -3.35
CA ALA A 175 -6.30 7.19 -3.10
C ALA A 175 -5.69 7.74 -4.40
N GLU A 176 -5.89 7.07 -5.53
CA GLU A 176 -5.39 7.48 -6.85
C GLU A 176 -6.28 8.53 -7.54
N ASP A 177 -7.55 8.70 -7.11
CA ASP A 177 -8.44 9.76 -7.58
C ASP A 177 -8.06 11.13 -6.96
N ALA A 178 -6.92 11.67 -7.37
CA ALA A 178 -6.45 12.98 -6.94
C ALA A 178 -7.35 14.13 -7.45
N GLY A 179 -8.06 13.91 -8.57
CA GLY A 179 -8.92 14.90 -9.23
C GLY A 179 -10.32 15.00 -8.65
N GLY A 180 -10.76 14.00 -7.86
CA GLY A 180 -12.13 13.94 -7.35
C GLY A 180 -13.17 13.67 -8.44
N ALA A 181 -12.74 13.11 -9.58
CA ALA A 181 -13.60 12.91 -10.75
C ALA A 181 -14.48 11.67 -10.60
N ASP A 182 -14.05 10.70 -9.78
CA ASP A 182 -14.75 9.44 -9.58
C ASP A 182 -15.84 9.55 -8.50
N ALA A 183 -16.66 8.51 -8.42
CA ALA A 183 -17.63 8.39 -7.34
C ALA A 183 -16.93 8.22 -5.99
N VAL A 184 -17.60 8.66 -4.93
CA VAL A 184 -17.19 8.37 -3.55
C VAL A 184 -17.13 6.86 -3.36
N ALA A 185 -16.02 6.35 -2.82
CA ALA A 185 -15.83 4.93 -2.57
C ALA A 185 -16.69 4.41 -1.40
N GLY A 186 -16.96 5.27 -0.41
CA GLY A 186 -17.89 4.98 0.66
C GLY A 186 -18.18 6.18 1.54
N ARG A 187 -19.33 6.15 2.20
CA ARG A 187 -19.74 7.17 3.18
C ARG A 187 -20.29 6.49 4.43
N ALA A 188 -19.97 7.02 5.60
CA ALA A 188 -20.50 6.56 6.86
C ALA A 188 -20.97 7.73 7.72
N GLU A 189 -22.05 7.49 8.47
CA GLU A 189 -22.66 8.49 9.35
C GLU A 189 -22.96 7.91 10.72
N GLY A 190 -22.74 8.72 11.74
CA GLY A 190 -22.67 8.26 13.10
C GLY A 190 -22.80 9.37 14.13
N VAL A 191 -22.71 8.96 15.39
CA VAL A 191 -22.75 9.86 16.55
C VAL A 191 -21.78 9.37 17.62
N VAL A 192 -21.14 10.31 18.30
CA VAL A 192 -20.32 10.03 19.47
C VAL A 192 -21.22 9.75 20.66
N GLU A 193 -20.98 8.66 21.37
CA GLU A 193 -21.78 8.22 22.51
C GLU A 193 -21.13 8.61 23.84
N GLU A 194 -19.83 8.36 23.98
CA GLU A 194 -19.09 8.58 25.22
C GLU A 194 -17.71 9.17 24.92
N VAL A 195 -17.30 10.15 25.73
CA VAL A 195 -15.97 10.78 25.65
C VAL A 195 -15.42 10.90 27.07
N ARG A 196 -14.33 10.20 27.34
CA ARG A 196 -13.50 10.33 28.54
C ARG A 196 -12.09 10.70 28.10
N PRO A 197 -11.71 11.99 28.20
CA PRO A 197 -10.43 12.48 27.72
C PRO A 197 -9.25 11.63 28.18
N GLY A 198 -8.44 11.17 27.23
CA GLY A 198 -7.26 10.34 27.49
C GLY A 198 -7.56 8.91 27.92
N GLU A 199 -8.82 8.46 27.99
CA GLU A 199 -9.15 7.15 28.54
C GLU A 199 -10.02 6.33 27.59
N ARG A 200 -11.14 6.89 27.13
CA ARG A 200 -12.14 6.14 26.36
C ARG A 200 -12.93 7.02 25.41
N LEU A 201 -13.12 6.53 24.19
CA LEU A 201 -13.98 7.14 23.18
C LEU A 201 -14.91 6.07 22.62
N SER A 202 -16.22 6.27 22.71
CA SER A 202 -17.23 5.42 22.07
C SER A 202 -18.03 6.22 21.05
N TYR A 203 -18.26 5.63 19.89
CA TYR A 203 -19.14 6.18 18.87
C TYR A 203 -19.80 5.08 18.04
N ARG A 204 -20.96 5.41 17.47
CA ARG A 204 -21.62 4.60 16.44
C ARG A 204 -21.26 5.16 15.09
N SER A 205 -21.06 4.29 14.11
CA SER A 205 -20.93 4.66 12.70
C SER A 205 -21.64 3.64 11.82
N SER A 206 -22.42 4.11 10.84
CA SER A 206 -23.10 3.25 9.87
C SER A 206 -22.64 3.59 8.47
N PRO A 207 -22.10 2.62 7.71
CA PRO A 207 -21.95 2.78 6.27
C PRO A 207 -23.30 3.04 5.60
N VAL A 208 -23.31 3.95 4.65
CA VAL A 208 -24.48 4.32 3.84
C VAL A 208 -24.35 3.61 2.49
N LEU A 209 -25.36 2.83 2.15
CA LEU A 209 -25.48 2.12 0.89
C LEU A 209 -25.84 3.08 -0.26
N PRO A 210 -25.67 2.67 -1.54
CA PRO A 210 -25.99 3.52 -2.69
C PRO A 210 -27.44 3.99 -2.77
N ASP A 211 -28.38 3.24 -2.19
CA ASP A 211 -29.80 3.60 -2.07
C ASP A 211 -30.10 4.56 -0.89
N GLY A 212 -29.09 4.89 -0.09
CA GLY A 212 -29.19 5.76 1.08
C GLY A 212 -29.53 5.03 2.38
N GLU A 213 -29.78 3.71 2.34
CA GLU A 213 -30.02 2.93 3.56
C GLU A 213 -28.72 2.67 4.33
N ARG A 214 -28.85 2.25 5.60
CA ARG A 214 -27.69 1.90 6.43
C ARG A 214 -27.38 0.42 6.25
N ALA A 215 -26.12 0.10 5.97
CA ALA A 215 -25.66 -1.28 5.83
C ALA A 215 -25.70 -2.03 7.17
N PHE A 216 -25.18 -1.39 8.22
CA PHE A 216 -25.26 -1.83 9.61
C PHE A 216 -24.94 -0.64 10.54
N THR A 217 -24.99 -0.86 11.85
CA THR A 217 -24.39 0.05 12.84
C THR A 217 -23.18 -0.63 13.49
N ALA A 218 -22.00 -0.04 13.30
CA ALA A 218 -20.80 -0.39 14.03
C ALA A 218 -20.75 0.45 15.31
N HIS A 219 -20.68 -0.22 16.45
CA HIS A 219 -20.44 0.37 17.76
C HIS A 219 -18.95 0.24 18.04
N VAL A 220 -18.23 1.35 18.00
CA VAL A 220 -16.77 1.40 18.15
C VAL A 220 -16.44 1.91 19.54
N ASP A 221 -15.72 1.10 20.31
CA ASP A 221 -15.15 1.43 21.60
C ASP A 221 -13.63 1.48 21.49
N LEU A 222 -13.02 2.63 21.76
CA LEU A 222 -11.58 2.82 21.84
C LEU A 222 -11.20 3.07 23.30
N VAL A 223 -10.25 2.30 23.83
CA VAL A 223 -9.75 2.42 25.21
C VAL A 223 -8.24 2.62 25.17
N LEU A 224 -7.77 3.67 25.83
CA LEU A 224 -6.36 3.98 25.98
C LEU A 224 -5.87 3.55 27.37
N ARG A 225 -4.68 2.96 27.43
CA ARG A 225 -3.98 2.63 28.67
C ARG A 225 -2.54 3.14 28.60
N PRO A 226 -2.07 3.90 29.59
CA PRO A 226 -0.66 4.27 29.66
C PRO A 226 0.25 3.02 29.72
N GLU A 227 1.29 2.98 28.90
CA GLU A 227 2.26 1.88 28.82
C GLU A 227 3.69 2.43 28.81
N GLY A 228 4.25 2.67 30.00
CA GLY A 228 5.57 3.30 30.14
C GLY A 228 5.58 4.71 29.55
N ALA A 229 6.43 4.94 28.54
CA ALA A 229 6.46 6.21 27.78
C ALA A 229 5.45 6.25 26.62
N GLY A 230 4.78 5.13 26.33
CA GLY A 230 3.81 4.98 25.24
C GLY A 230 2.38 4.78 25.74
N THR A 231 1.50 4.34 24.84
CA THR A 231 0.08 4.09 25.11
C THR A 231 -0.37 2.81 24.42
N GLY A 232 -0.99 1.91 25.15
CA GLY A 232 -1.77 0.80 24.60
C GLY A 232 -3.14 1.28 24.15
N LEU A 233 -3.54 0.97 22.92
CA LEU A 233 -4.87 1.20 22.36
C LEU A 233 -5.57 -0.14 22.14
N ASP A 234 -6.68 -0.34 22.84
CA ASP A 234 -7.63 -1.42 22.55
C ASP A 234 -8.82 -0.84 21.78
N ALA A 235 -9.11 -1.40 20.61
CA ALA A 235 -10.28 -1.06 19.82
C ALA A 235 -11.22 -2.26 19.69
N ARG A 236 -12.51 -2.02 19.91
CA ARG A 236 -13.56 -3.03 19.73
C ARG A 236 -14.65 -2.49 18.82
N VAL A 237 -15.02 -3.26 17.80
CA VAL A 237 -16.11 -2.94 16.88
C VAL A 237 -17.17 -4.02 17.00
N ARG A 238 -18.38 -3.66 17.43
CA ARG A 238 -19.52 -4.58 17.52
C ARG A 238 -20.60 -4.19 16.53
N LEU A 239 -21.18 -5.16 15.83
CA LEU A 239 -22.19 -4.91 14.80
C LEU A 239 -23.63 -5.11 15.31
N THR A 240 -24.55 -4.31 14.79
CA THR A 240 -26.01 -4.49 14.95
C THR A 240 -26.76 -3.96 13.73
N GLY A 241 -27.95 -4.48 13.47
CA GLY A 241 -28.81 -4.02 12.37
C GLY A 241 -28.20 -4.28 11.00
N SER A 242 -27.49 -5.40 10.83
CA SER A 242 -26.87 -5.78 9.57
C SER A 242 -27.90 -6.12 8.49
N THR A 243 -27.71 -5.60 7.28
CA THR A 243 -28.49 -6.00 6.09
C THR A 243 -27.77 -7.09 5.30
N VAL A 244 -28.46 -7.71 4.34
CA VAL A 244 -27.84 -8.72 3.46
C VAL A 244 -26.80 -8.06 2.54
N GLU A 245 -27.13 -6.87 2.05
CA GLU A 245 -26.32 -6.02 1.17
C GLU A 245 -25.03 -5.55 1.86
N SER A 246 -24.96 -5.66 3.19
CA SER A 246 -23.79 -5.27 3.98
C SER A 246 -22.66 -6.31 4.01
N ALA A 247 -22.85 -7.48 3.40
CA ALA A 247 -21.89 -8.59 3.44
C ALA A 247 -20.45 -8.16 3.09
N ASP A 248 -20.29 -7.37 2.03
CA ASP A 248 -18.97 -6.92 1.58
C ASP A 248 -18.33 -5.93 2.56
N PHE A 249 -19.15 -5.05 3.15
CA PHE A 249 -18.70 -4.13 4.18
C PHE A 249 -18.23 -4.89 5.42
N VAL A 250 -18.97 -5.94 5.84
CA VAL A 250 -18.62 -6.77 7.01
C VAL A 250 -17.32 -7.53 6.78
N ALA A 251 -17.13 -8.12 5.59
CA ALA A 251 -15.90 -8.81 5.21
C ALA A 251 -14.67 -7.89 5.27
N GLY A 252 -14.86 -6.61 4.96
CA GLY A 252 -13.81 -5.60 4.95
C GLY A 252 -13.43 -5.02 6.31
N ILE A 253 -14.21 -5.22 7.38
CA ILE A 253 -13.99 -4.53 8.66
C ILE A 253 -12.65 -4.89 9.27
N GLU A 254 -12.35 -6.19 9.39
CA GLU A 254 -11.14 -6.65 10.08
C GLU A 254 -9.88 -6.13 9.40
N ILE A 255 -9.83 -6.24 8.08
CA ILE A 255 -8.68 -5.80 7.28
C ILE A 255 -8.62 -4.27 7.24
N GLY A 256 -9.72 -3.62 6.86
CA GLY A 256 -9.76 -2.17 6.64
C GLY A 256 -9.52 -1.38 7.93
N PHE A 257 -10.20 -1.74 9.03
CA PHE A 257 -10.00 -1.06 10.31
C PHE A 257 -8.61 -1.37 10.90
N GLY A 258 -8.10 -2.59 10.71
CA GLY A 258 -6.73 -2.95 11.08
C GLY A 258 -5.69 -2.09 10.38
N GLN A 259 -5.82 -1.89 9.06
CA GLN A 259 -4.94 -1.03 8.27
C GLN A 259 -5.00 0.43 8.72
N SER A 260 -6.18 0.96 9.05
CA SER A 260 -6.31 2.32 9.59
C SER A 260 -5.52 2.48 10.89
N LEU A 261 -5.62 1.50 11.81
CA LEU A 261 -4.86 1.52 13.07
C LEU A 261 -3.34 1.37 12.86
N ASP A 262 -2.92 0.64 11.83
CA ASP A 262 -1.50 0.57 11.44
C ASP A 262 -1.00 1.91 10.90
N LYS A 263 -1.80 2.63 10.12
CA LYS A 263 -1.49 4.00 9.68
C LYS A 263 -1.38 4.95 10.86
N LEU A 264 -2.28 4.85 11.86
CA LEU A 264 -2.19 5.64 13.10
C LEU A 264 -0.85 5.42 13.81
N ALA A 265 -0.46 4.15 13.98
CA ALA A 265 0.81 3.80 14.61
C ALA A 265 2.02 4.36 13.83
N ALA A 266 1.97 4.30 12.50
CA ALA A 266 3.02 4.85 11.64
C ALA A 266 3.13 6.38 11.73
N VAL A 267 2.00 7.10 11.70
CA VAL A 267 1.97 8.57 11.85
C VAL A 267 2.55 8.99 13.21
N LEU A 268 2.11 8.35 14.29
CA LEU A 268 2.63 8.62 15.64
C LEU A 268 4.12 8.25 15.77
N ALA A 269 4.61 7.26 15.04
CA ALA A 269 6.03 6.94 15.01
C ALA A 269 6.85 8.00 14.25
N ALA A 270 6.36 8.49 13.12
CA ALA A 270 7.04 9.49 12.28
C ALA A 270 7.18 10.86 12.95
N ASP A 271 6.19 11.28 13.74
CA ASP A 271 6.27 12.51 14.55
C ASP A 271 7.40 12.45 15.59
N SER A 272 7.95 11.26 15.92
CA SER A 272 8.92 11.10 17.02
C SER A 272 10.29 11.49 16.55
N ALA A 273 10.57 11.11 15.31
CA ALA A 273 11.82 11.40 14.63
C ALA A 273 11.97 12.91 14.38
N HIS A 274 10.85 13.64 14.18
CA HIS A 274 10.87 15.08 13.96
C HIS A 274 10.97 15.89 15.27
N GLY A 275 10.41 15.40 16.38
CA GLY A 275 10.54 16.04 17.69
C GLY A 275 11.93 15.90 18.34
N ALA A 276 12.64 14.78 18.10
CA ALA A 276 13.96 14.54 18.68
C ALA A 276 15.11 15.38 18.05
N GLY A 277 14.83 16.12 16.97
CA GLY A 277 15.83 16.92 16.25
C GLY A 277 15.95 18.37 16.73
N HIS A 278 15.06 18.87 17.59
CA HIS A 278 15.00 20.29 17.95
C HIS A 278 15.61 20.66 19.31
N ASP A 279 15.98 19.67 20.14
CA ASP A 279 16.43 19.90 21.51
C ASP A 279 17.97 19.99 21.67
N ASN A 280 18.76 19.98 20.58
CA ASN A 280 20.22 19.87 20.67
C ASN A 280 21.02 21.12 20.21
N GLU A 281 20.39 22.29 20.07
CA GLU A 281 21.04 23.53 19.59
C GLU A 281 20.88 24.77 20.48
N HIS A 282 20.53 24.62 21.77
CA HIS A 282 20.41 25.78 22.67
C HIS A 282 21.28 25.82 23.93
N ASP A 283 22.25 24.91 24.07
CA ASP A 283 23.18 24.91 25.20
C ASP A 283 24.66 24.81 24.76
N ALA A 284 25.09 25.70 23.86
CA ALA A 284 26.52 25.94 23.62
C ALA A 284 26.78 27.28 22.91
N ALA A 285 26.87 28.36 23.69
CA ALA A 285 27.58 29.63 23.43
C ALA A 285 26.75 30.77 24.04
N THR A 286 27.09 31.30 25.22
CA THR A 286 28.17 32.29 25.30
C THR A 286 28.56 32.49 26.76
N ASP A 287 29.73 31.97 27.14
CA ASP A 287 30.50 32.42 28.29
C ASP A 287 31.97 32.56 27.86
N SER A 288 32.28 33.72 27.28
CA SER A 288 33.60 34.30 27.00
C SER A 288 33.31 35.63 26.27
N GLU A 289 33.75 36.83 26.64
CA GLU A 289 35.04 37.23 27.17
C GLU A 289 34.89 38.52 27.99
N HIS A 290 35.47 38.51 29.18
CA HIS A 290 36.06 39.68 29.83
C HIS A 290 37.52 39.70 29.35
N ASP A 291 37.97 40.73 28.62
CA ASP A 291 39.18 41.52 28.94
C ASP A 291 39.55 42.52 27.82
N ASP A 292 40.00 43.69 28.29
CA ASP A 292 40.88 44.70 27.72
C ASP A 292 40.57 45.41 26.39
N SER A 293 40.29 46.72 26.49
CA SER A 293 41.20 47.71 25.90
C SER A 293 40.90 49.14 26.36
N ARG A 294 41.86 49.69 27.09
CA ARG A 294 42.11 51.12 27.30
C ARG A 294 42.23 51.89 25.97
N SER A 295 41.90 53.18 26.08
CA SER A 295 42.50 54.31 25.36
C SER A 295 42.02 54.60 23.93
N THR A 296 41.15 55.58 23.77
CA THR A 296 41.52 56.87 23.13
C THR A 296 40.39 57.90 23.16
N LYS A 297 40.73 59.06 23.72
CA LYS A 297 40.15 60.41 23.57
C LYS A 297 38.85 60.75 24.29
#